data_AF-A0A1F8ZQ30-F1
#
_entry.id   AF-A0A1F8ZQ30-F1
#
_cell.length_a   1.000
_cell.length_b   1.000
_cell.length_c   1.000
_cell.angle_alpha   90.00
_cell.angle_beta   90.00
_cell.angle_gamma   90.00
#
_symmetry.space_group_name_H-M   'P 1'
#
loop_
_entity.id
_entity.type
_entity.pdbx_description
1 polymer ?
#
loop_
_entity_poly.entity_id
_entity_poly.type
_entity_poly.pdbx_seq_one_letter_code
_entity_poly.pdbx_strand_id
1 'polypeptide(L)' 'MKAKLSTAIEKPLINFLDSLPGESRSEKLERLLKKVKRIKEEKKLRSLLSGCKEGDDEKAERESWESTVEEAMWSK' A
#
# COMPACT_ATOMS: atom_id res chain seq x y z
N MET A 1 13.19 -11.01 24.18
CA MET A 1 12.62 -10.02 25.13
C MET A 1 12.01 -8.88 24.32
N LYS A 2 10.85 -8.34 24.71
CA LYS A 2 10.28 -7.13 24.07
C LYS A 2 10.89 -5.88 24.72
N ALA A 3 11.33 -4.92 23.91
CA ALA A 3 11.78 -3.62 24.41
C ALA A 3 10.59 -2.85 24.99
N LYS A 4 10.76 -2.25 26.17
CA LYS A 4 9.79 -1.32 26.76
C LYS A 4 10.19 0.10 26.36
N LEU A 5 9.26 0.82 25.73
CA LEU A 5 9.44 2.20 25.31
C LEU A 5 8.46 3.07 26.10
N SER A 6 8.91 4.26 26.49
CA SER A 6 8.06 5.32 27.02
C SER A 6 8.04 6.46 26.00
N THR A 7 6.84 6.96 25.67
CA THR A 7 6.65 7.98 24.63
C THR A 7 5.63 9.01 25.09
N ALA A 8 5.91 10.29 24.86
CA ALA A 8 4.94 11.35 25.05
C ALA A 8 4.03 11.45 23.81
N ILE A 9 2.73 11.51 24.02
CA ILE A 9 1.72 11.60 22.95
C ILE A 9 0.64 12.58 23.39
N GLU A 10 0.09 13.33 22.44
CA GLU A 10 -1.01 14.25 22.72
C GLU A 10 -2.26 13.53 23.21
N LYS A 11 -2.99 14.19 24.13
CA LYS A 11 -4.21 13.65 24.74
C LYS A 11 -5.28 13.21 23.72
N PRO A 12 -5.55 13.93 22.62
CA PRO A 12 -6.51 13.48 21.61
C PRO A 12 -6.12 12.16 20.95
N LEU A 13 -4.83 11.91 20.73
CA LEU A 13 -4.34 10.66 20.13
C LEU A 13 -4.47 9.49 21.09
N ILE A 14 -4.31 9.72 22.41
CA ILE A 14 -4.60 8.70 23.42
C ILE A 14 -6.09 8.36 23.43
N ASN A 15 -6.97 9.36 23.40
CA ASN A 15 -8.42 9.12 23.34
C ASN A 15 -8.82 8.32 22.10
N PHE A 16 -8.19 8.62 20.95
CA PHE A 16 -8.37 7.84 19.73
C PHE A 16 -7.86 6.39 19.88
N LEU A 17 -6.69 6.18 20.47
CA LEU A 17 -6.18 4.83 20.74
C LEU A 17 -7.11 4.04 21.67
N ASP A 18 -7.73 4.71 22.64
CA ASP A 18 -8.63 4.06 23.59
C ASP A 18 -9.95 3.64 22.97
N SER A 19 -10.46 4.36 21.97
CA SER A 19 -11.70 4.01 21.27
C SER A 19 -11.57 2.79 20.36
N LEU A 20 -10.33 2.37 20.02
CA LEU A 20 -10.09 1.20 19.17
C LEU A 20 -10.24 -0.12 19.94
N PRO A 21 -10.67 -1.22 19.28
CA PRO A 21 -10.75 -2.53 19.91
C PRO A 21 -9.36 -3.12 20.19
N GLY A 22 -9.19 -3.75 21.35
CA GLY A 22 -7.96 -4.44 21.76
C GLY A 22 -7.74 -4.37 23.27
N GLU A 23 -6.90 -5.27 23.79
CA GLU A 23 -6.72 -5.44 25.24
C GLU A 23 -5.79 -4.37 25.83
N SER A 24 -4.79 -3.91 25.07
CA SER A 24 -3.81 -2.93 25.54
C SER A 24 -3.52 -1.83 24.51
N ARG A 25 -3.18 -0.63 25.00
CA ARG A 25 -2.73 0.48 24.12
C ARG A 25 -1.52 0.10 23.27
N SER A 26 -0.59 -0.68 23.82
CA SER A 26 0.59 -1.16 23.09
C SER A 26 0.22 -2.07 21.92
N GLU A 27 -0.73 -2.97 22.12
CA GLU A 27 -1.23 -3.85 21.07
C GLU A 27 -1.96 -3.05 19.98
N LYS A 28 -2.84 -2.13 20.38
CA LYS A 28 -3.56 -1.23 19.46
C LYS A 28 -2.57 -0.41 18.62
N LEU A 29 -1.54 0.14 19.27
CA LEU A 29 -0.47 0.88 18.59
C LEU A 29 0.32 0.00 17.63
N GLU A 30 0.66 -1.23 18.00
CA GLU A 30 1.36 -2.18 17.13
C GLU A 30 0.54 -2.48 15.86
N ARG A 31 -0.77 -2.72 16.00
CA ARG A 31 -1.68 -2.93 14.86
C ARG A 31 -1.72 -1.71 13.93
N LEU A 32 -1.83 -0.51 14.49
CA LEU A 32 -1.82 0.74 13.71
C LEU A 32 -0.49 0.94 12.98
N LEU A 33 0.64 0.72 13.64
CA LEU A 33 1.96 0.84 13.03
C LEU A 33 2.15 -0.14 11.86
N LYS A 34 1.67 -1.38 11.99
CA LYS A 34 1.66 -2.35 10.88
C LYS A 34 0.83 -1.84 9.69
N LYS A 35 -0.35 -1.28 9.96
CA LYS A 35 -1.22 -0.70 8.92
C LYS A 35 -0.54 0.49 8.21
N VAL A 36 0.07 1.40 8.97
CA VAL A 36 0.81 2.54 8.42
C VAL A 36 2.00 2.07 7.57
N LYS A 37 2.76 1.08 8.04
CA LYS A 37 3.87 0.50 7.27
C LYS A 37 3.39 -0.05 5.93
N ARG A 38 2.32 -0.85 5.93
CA ARG A 38 1.72 -1.39 4.71
C ARG A 38 1.27 -0.30 3.74
N ILE A 39 0.60 0.75 4.23
CA ILE A 39 0.15 1.87 3.39
C ILE A 39 1.34 2.62 2.79
N LYS A 40 2.43 2.82 3.56
CA LYS A 40 3.65 3.46 3.04
C LYS A 40 4.33 2.61 1.97
N GLU A 41 4.41 1.30 2.17
CA GLU A 41 4.95 0.36 1.18
C GLU A 41 4.10 0.37 -0.10
N GLU A 42 2.78 0.31 0.03
CA GLU A 42 1.86 0.39 -1.10
C GLU A 42 2.00 1.71 -1.86
N LYS A 43 2.06 2.84 -1.16
CA LYS A 43 2.31 4.16 -1.79
C LYS A 43 3.66 4.21 -2.51
N LYS A 44 4.70 3.61 -1.94
CA LYS A 44 6.01 3.53 -2.58
C LYS A 44 5.95 2.69 -3.85
N LEU A 45 5.29 1.54 -3.82
CA LEU A 45 5.09 0.68 -4.99
C LEU A 45 4.29 1.39 -6.08
N ARG A 46 3.18 2.06 -5.72
CA ARG A 46 2.40 2.88 -6.66
C ARG A 46 3.23 4.00 -7.27
N SER A 47 4.07 4.66 -6.47
CA SER A 47 4.97 5.70 -6.96
C SER A 47 5.99 5.14 -7.96
N LEU A 48 6.60 3.99 -7.64
CA LEU A 48 7.53 3.30 -8.55
C LEU A 48 6.86 2.83 -9.84
N LEU A 49 5.63 2.30 -9.76
CA LEU A 49 4.83 1.93 -10.93
C LEU A 49 4.46 3.16 -11.77
N SER A 50 4.08 4.28 -11.15
CA SER A 50 3.80 5.52 -11.87
C SER A 50 5.06 6.17 -12.46
N GLY A 51 6.23 5.87 -11.88
CA GLY A 51 7.54 6.29 -12.37
C GLY A 51 8.08 5.39 -13.49
N CYS A 52 7.66 4.12 -13.54
CA CYS A 52 7.69 3.31 -14.75
C CYS A 52 6.58 3.81 -15.68
N LYS A 53 6.77 5.00 -16.25
CA LYS A 53 6.16 5.27 -17.55
C LYS A 53 6.66 4.17 -18.46
N GLU A 54 5.74 3.39 -19.03
CA GLU A 54 6.03 2.54 -20.18
C GLU A 54 6.94 3.35 -21.09
N GLY A 55 8.17 2.87 -21.27
CA GLY A 55 8.99 3.38 -22.37
C GLY A 55 8.17 3.19 -23.65
N ASP A 56 8.41 4.03 -24.66
CA ASP A 56 7.69 3.92 -25.94
C ASP A 56 7.67 2.48 -26.48
N ASP A 57 8.70 1.68 -26.15
CA ASP A 57 8.80 0.24 -26.48
C ASP A 57 7.77 -0.64 -25.74
N GLU A 58 7.54 -0.46 -24.44
CA GLU A 58 6.55 -1.26 -23.69
C GLU A 58 5.11 -0.92 -24.09
N LYS A 59 4.86 0.35 -24.43
CA LYS A 59 3.57 0.79 -24.95
C LYS A 59 3.32 0.24 -26.35
N ALA A 60 4.34 0.27 -27.22
CA ALA A 60 4.27 -0.29 -28.57
C ALA A 60 4.09 -1.83 -28.54
N GLU A 61 4.77 -2.53 -27.63
CA GLU A 61 4.55 -3.96 -27.42
C GLU A 61 3.13 -4.24 -26.94
N ARG A 62 2.62 -3.49 -25.95
CA ARG A 62 1.25 -3.66 -25.46
C ARG A 62 0.21 -3.45 -26.56
N GLU A 63 0.34 -2.38 -27.34
CA GLU A 63 -0.58 -2.09 -28.46
C GLU A 63 -0.53 -3.18 -29.54
N SER A 64 0.65 -3.74 -29.83
CA SER A 64 0.83 -4.86 -30.76
C SER A 64 0.14 -6.15 -30.27
N TRP A 65 0.27 -6.47 -28.98
CA TRP A 65 -0.40 -7.60 -28.36
C TRP A 65 -1.92 -7.44 -28.33
N GLU A 66 -2.42 -6.25 -28.01
CA GLU A 66 -3.86 -5.94 -28.00
C GLU A 66 -4.48 -6.09 -29.39
N SER A 67 -3.82 -5.56 -30.44
CA SER A 67 -4.27 -5.72 -31.84
C SER A 67 -4.31 -7.19 -32.27
N THR A 68 -3.29 -7.97 -31.90
CA THR A 68 -3.23 -9.40 -32.26
C THR A 68 -4.35 -10.20 -31.60
N VAL A 69 -4.71 -9.86 -30.36
CA VAL A 69 -5.79 -10.53 -29.62
C VAL A 69 -7.16 -10.15 -30.18
N GLU A 70 -7.38 -8.88 -30.54
CA GLU A 70 -8.63 -8.44 -31.18
C GLU A 70 -8.86 -9.12 -32.53
N GLU A 71 -7.83 -9.22 -33.37
CA GLU A 71 -7.91 -9.93 -34.65
C GLU A 71 -8.22 -11.42 -34.49
N ALA A 72 -7.62 -12.07 -33.49
CA ALA A 72 -7.87 -13.47 -33.16
C ALA A 72 -9.29 -13.72 -32.60
N MET A 73 -9.89 -12.71 -31.93
CA MET A 73 -11.24 -12.77 -31.39
C MET A 73 -12.32 -12.50 -32.45
N TRP A 74 -12.02 -11.71 -33.48
CA TRP A 74 -12.93 -11.46 -34.62
C TRP A 74 -12.86 -12.52 -35.73
N SER A 75 -11.83 -13.36 -35.73
CA SER A 75 -11.69 -14.45 -36.70
C SER A 75 -12.45 -15.75 -36.30
N LYS A 76 -13.44 -15.66 -35.41
CA LYS A 76 -14.32 -16.76 -34.98
C LYS A 76 -15.78 -16.50 -35.29
#